data_AF-A0A954USH2-F1
#
_entry.id   AF-A0A954USH2-F1
#
_cell.length_a   1.000
_cell.length_b   1.000
_cell.length_c   1.000
_cell.angle_alpha   90.00
_cell.angle_beta   90.00
_cell.angle_gamma   90.00
#
_symmetry.space_group_name_H-M   'P 1'
#
loop_
_entity.id
_entity.type
_entity.pdbx_description
1 polymer ?
#
loop_
_entity_poly.entity_id
_entity_poly.type
_entity_poly.pdbx_seq_one_letter_code
_entity_poly.pdbx_strand_id
1 'polypeptide(L)'
;MRFVPPPGERISPEIWKRAYVTGLEGIPFPCRCIYSPEMLTIVRDINESGSLHVPYPVDDVGELVLSTTSLAERPEPYLLELELARGTINRLRNQSIEWEMAGLKIAADLQAKLRHSTGVFARAASSRRSSPDECQTLSAEAIRMGCRAIDRLGEEYGRQALAFRHQQTTRLATLLTGDIGMSAPYEGEGARRFCDAFNSVSIPVSWKSVEEDSGEYDWTLLDQQVAWAEEHQVRAICLGPIFNPRKEMLPDWIYLWEDDFDQLQSRVSQFLQQVVLRYRGRVLLWQCATGLNLPLGLSITEEQRLRLAVRTVEAIRQADPRTPIVITFEDPWGEYLTNDNIDLSPLHFADALVRADLGLSGVGLRIDFGEPGGLAARDPLEISRLIDRWGLLDIPLMVTTSIVGGPSQDGRQPSAQFATPAQQALQAKRILPILLAKQAVHGIIWGQIDDRQPHQRHAAGLFDASSIAKPVLETLADLRQEHLS
;
A
#
# COMPACT_ATOMS: atom_id res chain seq x y z
N MET A 1 25.00 -13.02 -2.22
CA MET A 1 24.40 -14.15 -1.46
C MET A 1 23.95 -15.29 -2.37
N ARG A 2 23.96 -16.55 -1.89
CA ARG A 2 23.62 -17.75 -2.69
C ARG A 2 22.59 -18.62 -1.98
N PHE A 3 21.59 -19.11 -2.71
CA PHE A 3 20.50 -19.93 -2.20
C PHE A 3 20.26 -21.14 -3.10
N VAL A 4 20.02 -22.31 -2.50
CA VAL A 4 19.48 -23.48 -3.19
C VAL A 4 17.96 -23.28 -3.28
N PRO A 5 17.39 -23.18 -4.49
CA PRO A 5 15.95 -23.07 -4.67
C PRO A 5 15.26 -24.39 -4.28
N PRO A 6 13.95 -24.38 -3.99
CA PRO A 6 13.22 -25.62 -3.76
C PRO A 6 13.21 -26.50 -5.01
N PRO A 7 13.39 -27.84 -4.89
CA PRO A 7 13.23 -28.74 -6.02
C PRO A 7 11.79 -28.75 -6.55
N GLY A 8 11.65 -28.82 -7.88
CA GLY A 8 10.38 -28.79 -8.62
C GLY A 8 10.01 -27.41 -9.16
N GLU A 9 9.03 -27.35 -10.06
CA GLU A 9 8.51 -26.12 -10.70
C GLU A 9 7.64 -25.27 -9.74
N ARG A 10 7.93 -25.25 -8.44
CA ARG A 10 7.14 -24.50 -7.45
C ARG A 10 7.22 -22.98 -7.65
N ILE A 11 8.34 -22.48 -8.18
CA ILE A 11 8.60 -21.05 -8.35
C ILE A 11 8.86 -20.77 -9.82
N SER A 12 8.04 -19.91 -10.42
CA SER A 12 8.25 -19.48 -11.80
C SER A 12 9.49 -18.58 -11.91
N PRO A 13 10.21 -18.59 -13.05
CA PRO A 13 11.37 -17.72 -13.23
C PRO A 13 11.08 -16.22 -13.05
N GLU A 14 9.84 -15.80 -13.34
CA GLU A 14 9.39 -14.40 -13.22
C GLU A 14 9.32 -13.92 -11.75
N ILE A 15 9.07 -14.83 -10.79
CA ILE A 15 9.07 -14.48 -9.36
C ILE A 15 10.44 -13.97 -8.91
N TRP A 16 11.53 -14.52 -9.46
CA TRP A 16 12.89 -14.12 -9.07
C TRP A 16 13.24 -12.68 -9.46
N LYS A 17 12.60 -12.13 -10.49
CA LYS A 17 12.78 -10.72 -10.86
C LYS A 17 12.19 -9.76 -9.82
N ARG A 18 11.30 -10.25 -8.97
CA ARG A 18 10.65 -9.49 -7.88
C ARG A 18 11.30 -9.77 -6.52
N ALA A 19 12.33 -10.60 -6.47
CA ALA A 19 13.08 -10.84 -5.25
C ALA A 19 14.03 -9.68 -4.96
N TYR A 20 14.16 -9.29 -3.70
CA TYR A 20 15.02 -8.18 -3.31
C TYR A 20 15.61 -8.38 -1.91
N VAL A 21 16.67 -7.64 -1.59
CA VAL A 21 17.33 -7.72 -0.28
C VAL A 21 17.21 -6.39 0.43
N THR A 22 16.89 -6.43 1.73
CA THR A 22 16.90 -5.23 2.58
C THR A 22 18.02 -5.29 3.60
N GLY A 23 18.55 -4.10 3.95
CA GLY A 23 19.44 -3.93 5.09
C GLY A 23 18.72 -3.95 6.45
N LEU A 24 19.45 -3.58 7.50
CA LEU A 24 18.91 -3.45 8.86
C LEU A 24 17.75 -2.44 8.93
N GLU A 25 17.85 -1.36 8.17
CA GLU A 25 16.84 -0.31 8.10
C GLU A 25 15.59 -0.73 7.31
N GLY A 26 15.57 -1.94 6.72
CA GLY A 26 14.43 -2.40 5.92
C GLY A 26 14.27 -1.63 4.60
N ILE A 27 15.33 -0.98 4.11
CA ILE A 27 15.37 -0.33 2.80
C ILE A 27 15.92 -1.33 1.78
N PRO A 28 15.26 -1.55 0.63
CA PRO A 28 15.76 -2.40 -0.44
C PRO A 28 17.08 -1.88 -1.02
N PHE A 29 18.01 -2.81 -1.29
CA PHE A 29 19.23 -2.52 -2.02
C PHE A 29 19.04 -2.78 -3.52
N PRO A 30 19.70 -1.99 -4.39
CA PRO A 30 19.90 -2.37 -5.78
C PRO A 30 20.61 -3.74 -5.82
N CYS A 31 19.98 -4.71 -6.47
CA CYS A 31 20.55 -6.06 -6.56
C CYS A 31 20.13 -6.77 -7.84
N ARG A 32 20.99 -7.65 -8.33
CA ARG A 32 20.71 -8.49 -9.50
C ARG A 32 20.49 -9.93 -9.07
N CYS A 33 19.30 -10.44 -9.37
CA CYS A 33 18.93 -11.84 -9.18
C CYS A 33 19.34 -12.67 -10.40
N ILE A 34 20.28 -13.58 -10.22
CA ILE A 34 20.71 -14.55 -11.24
C ILE A 34 20.18 -15.92 -10.82
N TYR A 35 19.26 -16.47 -11.61
CA TYR A 35 18.62 -17.75 -11.34
C TYR A 35 19.14 -18.86 -12.26
N SER A 36 19.43 -20.01 -11.66
CA SER A 36 19.56 -21.30 -12.33
C SER A 36 18.76 -22.37 -11.56
N PRO A 37 18.41 -23.52 -12.18
CA PRO A 37 17.65 -24.58 -11.50
C PRO A 37 18.26 -25.07 -10.18
N GLU A 38 19.58 -24.95 -10.02
CA GLU A 38 20.30 -25.42 -8.83
C GLU A 38 20.64 -24.29 -7.85
N MET A 39 20.58 -23.03 -8.29
CA MET A 39 21.14 -21.91 -7.54
C MET A 39 20.48 -20.58 -7.88
N LEU A 40 20.00 -19.89 -6.86
CA LEU A 40 19.70 -18.46 -6.91
C LEU A 40 20.88 -17.68 -6.35
N THR A 41 21.43 -16.77 -7.14
CA THR A 41 22.54 -15.89 -6.73
C THR A 41 22.07 -14.45 -6.75
N ILE A 42 22.17 -13.79 -5.60
CA ILE A 42 21.92 -12.35 -5.46
C ILE A 42 23.26 -11.64 -5.48
N VAL A 43 23.46 -10.79 -6.49
CA VAL A 43 24.65 -9.95 -6.65
C VAL A 43 24.29 -8.52 -6.24
N ARG A 44 25.12 -7.91 -5.41
CA ARG A 44 24.99 -6.53 -4.92
C ARG A 44 26.38 -5.96 -4.64
N ASP A 45 26.49 -4.65 -4.65
CA ASP A 45 27.76 -3.95 -4.43
C ASP A 45 28.10 -3.76 -2.95
N ILE A 46 27.14 -4.02 -2.07
CA ILE A 46 27.27 -3.89 -0.61
C ILE A 46 27.52 -5.26 0.02
N ASN A 47 28.61 -5.39 0.78
CA ASN A 47 29.00 -6.60 1.48
C ASN A 47 28.59 -6.57 2.97
N GLU A 48 27.27 -6.49 3.22
CA GLU A 48 26.68 -6.42 4.57
C GLU A 48 25.66 -7.54 4.79
N SER A 49 25.26 -7.82 6.04
CA SER A 49 24.16 -8.76 6.26
C SER A 49 22.83 -8.20 5.73
N GLY A 50 21.95 -9.08 5.26
CA GLY A 50 20.68 -8.64 4.67
C GLY A 50 19.61 -9.71 4.69
N SER A 51 18.35 -9.28 4.61
CA SER A 51 17.19 -10.17 4.55
C SER A 51 16.71 -10.24 3.10
N LEU A 52 16.72 -11.44 2.52
CA LEU A 52 16.09 -11.70 1.22
C LEU A 52 14.56 -11.74 1.38
N HIS A 53 13.85 -11.04 0.50
CA HIS A 53 12.40 -11.02 0.32
C HIS A 53 12.07 -11.64 -1.05
N VAL A 54 11.12 -12.59 -1.09
CA VAL A 54 10.72 -13.27 -2.32
C VAL A 54 9.21 -13.50 -2.30
N PRO A 55 8.47 -13.17 -3.39
CA PRO A 55 7.11 -13.67 -3.56
C PRO A 55 7.12 -15.19 -3.61
N TYR A 56 6.52 -15.86 -2.64
CA TYR A 56 6.59 -17.32 -2.51
C TYR A 56 5.16 -17.89 -2.47
N PRO A 57 4.83 -18.87 -3.33
CA PRO A 57 3.53 -19.53 -3.31
C PRO A 57 3.44 -20.45 -2.10
N VAL A 58 2.49 -20.16 -1.21
CA VAL A 58 2.21 -20.97 -0.03
C VAL A 58 0.91 -21.74 -0.25
N ASP A 59 0.99 -23.06 -0.13
CA ASP A 59 -0.16 -23.96 -0.26
C ASP A 59 -1.32 -23.51 0.63
N ASP A 60 -2.54 -23.48 0.04
CA ASP A 60 -3.79 -23.03 0.66
C ASP A 60 -3.82 -21.57 1.18
N VAL A 61 -2.78 -20.77 0.94
CA VAL A 61 -2.71 -19.36 1.36
C VAL A 61 -2.62 -18.44 0.15
N GLY A 62 -1.81 -18.80 -0.85
CA GLY A 62 -1.52 -17.98 -2.03
C GLY A 62 -0.08 -17.47 -2.05
N GLU A 63 0.23 -16.64 -3.04
CA GLU A 63 1.53 -15.98 -3.14
C GLU A 63 1.64 -14.87 -2.08
N LEU A 64 2.70 -14.89 -1.26
CA LEU A 64 3.02 -13.85 -0.30
C LEU A 64 4.50 -13.49 -0.38
N VAL A 65 4.87 -12.23 -0.14
CA VAL A 65 6.28 -11.89 0.08
C VAL A 65 6.72 -12.48 1.41
N LEU A 66 7.57 -13.50 1.34
CA LEU A 66 8.22 -14.07 2.50
C LEU A 66 9.64 -13.51 2.61
N SER A 67 10.08 -13.30 3.84
CA SER A 67 11.42 -12.82 4.13
C SER A 67 12.19 -13.83 4.94
N THR A 68 13.49 -13.90 4.66
CA THR A 68 14.48 -14.59 5.51
C THR A 68 14.79 -13.73 6.74
N THR A 69 15.48 -14.31 7.73
CA THR A 69 16.17 -13.49 8.75
C THR A 69 17.35 -12.73 8.12
N SER A 70 17.98 -11.80 8.83
CA SER A 70 19.23 -11.21 8.36
C SER A 70 20.30 -12.31 8.23
N LEU A 71 20.82 -12.49 7.02
CA LEU A 71 21.82 -13.50 6.69
C LEU A 71 23.18 -12.82 6.45
N ALA A 72 24.25 -13.45 6.92
CA ALA A 72 25.60 -13.02 6.61
C ALA A 72 26.02 -13.51 5.22
N GLU A 73 26.93 -12.79 4.56
CA GLU A 73 27.56 -13.30 3.34
C GLU A 73 28.48 -14.49 3.66
N ARG A 74 28.33 -15.57 2.91
CA ARG A 74 29.20 -16.75 3.01
C ARG A 74 29.31 -17.51 1.69
N PRO A 75 30.37 -18.31 1.50
CA PRO A 75 30.53 -19.14 0.30
C PRO A 75 29.46 -20.23 0.18
N GLU A 76 29.04 -20.83 1.30
CA GLU A 76 28.09 -21.94 1.30
C GLU A 76 26.66 -21.46 1.05
N PRO A 77 25.92 -22.07 0.10
CA PRO A 77 24.57 -21.64 -0.18
C PRO A 77 23.62 -21.91 1.00
N TYR A 78 22.63 -21.05 1.14
CA TYR A 78 21.51 -21.21 2.06
C TYR A 78 20.43 -22.11 1.44
N LEU A 79 19.69 -22.87 2.25
CA LEU A 79 18.50 -23.58 1.75
C LEU A 79 17.32 -22.60 1.80
N LEU A 80 16.81 -22.19 0.64
CA LEU A 80 15.85 -21.07 0.58
C LEU A 80 14.61 -21.32 1.44
N GLU A 81 13.91 -22.44 1.25
CA GLU A 81 12.69 -22.75 2.02
C GLU A 81 12.96 -22.82 3.53
N LEU A 82 14.10 -23.34 3.95
CA LEU A 82 14.47 -23.40 5.37
C LEU A 82 14.69 -21.99 5.94
N GLU A 83 15.30 -21.08 5.18
CA GLU A 83 15.51 -19.70 5.61
C GLU A 83 14.22 -18.87 5.58
N LEU A 84 13.33 -19.09 4.62
CA LEU A 84 11.99 -18.49 4.59
C LEU A 84 11.13 -19.01 5.75
N ALA A 85 11.22 -20.30 6.08
CA ALA A 85 10.61 -20.87 7.28
C ALA A 85 11.15 -20.21 8.55
N ARG A 86 12.48 -20.05 8.65
CA ARG A 86 13.12 -19.37 9.78
C ARG A 86 12.63 -17.93 9.94
N GLY A 87 12.60 -17.17 8.85
CA GLY A 87 12.13 -15.79 8.86
C GLY A 87 10.66 -15.67 9.24
N THR A 88 9.80 -16.51 8.66
CA THR A 88 8.35 -16.53 8.96
C THR A 88 8.09 -16.84 10.44
N ILE A 89 8.69 -17.91 10.97
CA ILE A 89 8.51 -18.31 12.38
C ILE A 89 9.12 -17.28 13.33
N ASN A 90 10.28 -16.70 12.99
CA ASN A 90 10.90 -15.66 13.80
C ASN A 90 10.02 -14.40 13.87
N ARG A 91 9.52 -13.92 12.73
CA ARG A 91 8.61 -12.75 12.67
C ARG A 91 7.34 -12.99 13.49
N LEU A 92 6.76 -14.17 13.38
CA LEU A 92 5.55 -14.57 14.10
C LEU A 92 5.78 -14.60 15.62
N ARG A 93 6.85 -15.25 16.08
CA ARG A 93 7.19 -15.33 17.51
C ARG A 93 7.47 -13.96 18.12
N ASN A 94 8.31 -13.16 17.45
CA ASN A 94 8.67 -11.84 17.96
C ASN A 94 7.44 -10.93 18.05
N GLN A 95 6.61 -10.90 17.00
CA GLN A 95 5.40 -10.08 17.03
C GLN A 95 4.40 -10.53 18.08
N SER A 96 4.23 -11.85 18.27
CA SER A 96 3.33 -12.35 19.31
C SER A 96 3.77 -11.91 20.70
N ILE A 97 5.08 -11.92 20.98
CA ILE A 97 5.63 -11.50 22.27
C ILE A 97 5.47 -9.99 22.43
N GLU A 98 5.84 -9.20 21.41
CA GLU A 98 5.69 -7.74 21.42
C GLU A 98 4.25 -7.32 21.69
N TRP A 99 3.28 -7.94 21.01
CA TRP A 99 1.87 -7.62 21.21
C TRP A 99 1.33 -8.12 22.55
N GLU A 100 1.74 -9.30 23.03
CA GLU A 100 1.36 -9.78 24.36
C GLU A 100 1.89 -8.85 25.46
N MET A 101 3.13 -8.36 25.33
CA MET A 101 3.70 -7.34 26.23
C MET A 101 2.95 -6.01 26.14
N ALA A 102 2.42 -5.64 24.97
CA ALA A 102 1.54 -4.49 24.79
C ALA A 102 0.09 -4.72 25.27
N GLY A 103 -0.23 -5.90 25.81
CA GLY A 103 -1.52 -6.23 26.41
C GLY A 103 -2.47 -7.05 25.54
N LEU A 104 -2.03 -7.53 24.37
CA LEU A 104 -2.81 -8.43 23.53
C LEU A 104 -2.98 -9.78 24.22
N LYS A 105 -4.23 -10.26 24.33
CA LYS A 105 -4.52 -11.60 24.86
C LYS A 105 -4.55 -12.61 23.72
N ILE A 106 -3.53 -13.45 23.64
CA ILE A 106 -3.45 -14.50 22.61
C ILE A 106 -4.23 -15.73 23.07
N ALA A 107 -5.16 -16.23 22.24
CA ALA A 107 -5.94 -17.41 22.58
C ALA A 107 -5.06 -18.66 22.77
N ALA A 108 -5.41 -19.53 23.72
CA ALA A 108 -4.61 -20.71 24.07
C ALA A 108 -4.37 -21.65 22.88
N ASP A 109 -5.32 -21.73 21.95
CA ASP A 109 -5.20 -22.56 20.76
C ASP A 109 -4.32 -21.91 19.69
N LEU A 110 -4.28 -20.56 19.58
CA LEU A 110 -3.27 -19.85 18.78
C LEU A 110 -1.87 -20.04 19.38
N GLN A 111 -1.72 -19.93 20.70
CA GLN A 111 -0.45 -20.24 21.37
C GLN A 111 0.02 -21.69 21.10
N ALA A 112 -0.91 -22.66 21.08
CA ALA A 112 -0.59 -24.03 20.71
C ALA A 112 -0.11 -24.15 19.25
N LYS A 113 -0.77 -23.45 18.31
CA LYS A 113 -0.34 -23.39 16.89
C LYS A 113 1.05 -22.76 16.75
N LEU A 114 1.36 -21.70 17.49
CA LEU A 114 2.69 -21.07 17.54
C LEU A 114 3.78 -22.04 18.00
N ARG A 115 3.54 -22.77 19.10
CA ARG A 115 4.48 -23.78 19.60
C ARG A 115 4.66 -24.92 18.60
N HIS A 116 3.57 -25.38 17.99
CA HIS A 116 3.61 -26.46 17.02
C HIS A 116 4.40 -26.08 15.76
N SER A 117 4.13 -24.90 15.16
CA SER A 117 4.87 -24.43 13.97
C SER A 117 6.36 -24.23 14.25
N THR A 118 6.70 -23.74 15.45
CA THR A 118 8.09 -23.63 15.92
C THR A 118 8.76 -24.99 16.05
N GLY A 119 8.05 -26.00 16.56
CA GLY A 119 8.54 -27.38 16.66
C GLY A 119 8.78 -28.03 15.30
N VAL A 120 7.88 -27.83 14.34
CA VAL A 120 8.05 -28.30 12.94
C VAL A 120 9.29 -27.67 12.31
N PHE A 121 9.47 -26.35 12.46
CA PHE A 121 10.67 -25.67 11.99
C PHE A 121 11.95 -26.19 12.66
N ALA A 122 11.94 -26.42 13.98
CA ALA A 122 13.10 -26.96 14.70
C ALA A 122 13.51 -28.35 14.18
N ARG A 123 12.53 -29.20 13.85
CA ARG A 123 12.78 -30.49 13.19
C ARG A 123 13.38 -30.30 11.79
N ALA A 124 12.83 -29.39 10.98
CA ALA A 124 13.36 -29.06 9.66
C ALA A 124 14.83 -28.61 9.73
N ALA A 125 15.16 -27.70 10.65
CA ALA A 125 16.52 -27.21 10.84
C ALA A 125 17.48 -28.33 11.28
N SER A 126 17.00 -29.28 12.06
CA SER A 126 17.78 -30.42 12.55
C SER A 126 18.01 -31.50 11.48
N SER A 127 17.07 -31.68 10.55
CA SER A 127 17.19 -32.67 9.47
C SER A 127 18.03 -32.20 8.28
N ARG A 128 18.45 -30.92 8.25
CA ARG A 128 19.24 -30.30 7.16
C ARG A 128 20.39 -31.17 6.64
N ARG A 129 21.14 -31.84 7.54
CA ARG A 129 22.31 -32.66 7.16
C ARG A 129 21.98 -34.13 6.96
N SER A 130 20.97 -34.65 7.66
CA SER A 130 20.65 -36.08 7.68
C SER A 130 19.65 -36.47 6.60
N SER A 131 18.73 -35.58 6.23
CA SER A 131 17.67 -35.85 5.26
C SER A 131 17.20 -34.53 4.59
N PRO A 132 17.78 -34.17 3.42
CA PRO A 132 17.39 -32.96 2.69
C PRO A 132 15.89 -32.91 2.32
N ASP A 133 15.31 -34.04 1.91
CA ASP A 133 13.89 -34.13 1.53
C ASP A 133 12.95 -33.89 2.72
N GLU A 134 13.31 -34.42 3.90
CA GLU A 134 12.56 -34.16 5.13
C GLU A 134 12.71 -32.70 5.56
N CYS A 135 13.92 -32.14 5.49
CA CYS A 135 14.16 -30.72 5.75
C CYS A 135 13.29 -29.83 4.87
N GLN A 136 13.17 -30.16 3.59
CA GLN A 136 12.34 -29.43 2.65
C GLN A 136 10.85 -29.52 3.02
N THR A 137 10.34 -30.73 3.18
CA THR A 137 8.92 -30.98 3.48
C THR A 137 8.49 -30.26 4.75
N LEU A 138 9.29 -30.37 5.81
CA LEU A 138 9.02 -29.69 7.08
C LEU A 138 9.19 -28.17 7.00
N SER A 139 10.07 -27.65 6.13
CA SER A 139 10.22 -26.21 5.91
C SER A 139 8.96 -25.62 5.25
N ALA A 140 8.46 -26.26 4.18
CA ALA A 140 7.22 -25.87 3.54
C ALA A 140 6.01 -25.95 4.50
N GLU A 141 5.94 -27.00 5.31
CA GLU A 141 4.91 -27.14 6.34
C GLU A 141 5.00 -26.03 7.41
N ALA A 142 6.21 -25.71 7.88
CA ALA A 142 6.44 -24.63 8.84
C ALA A 142 6.04 -23.25 8.27
N ILE A 143 6.35 -22.97 7.00
CA ILE A 143 5.91 -21.75 6.31
C ILE A 143 4.38 -21.69 6.30
N ARG A 144 3.71 -22.73 5.81
CA ARG A 144 2.24 -22.78 5.71
C ARG A 144 1.57 -22.56 7.06
N MET A 145 2.03 -23.27 8.10
CA MET A 145 1.50 -23.11 9.46
C MET A 145 1.81 -21.72 10.03
N GLY A 146 3.00 -21.18 9.76
CA GLY A 146 3.41 -19.85 10.16
C GLY A 146 2.51 -18.77 9.55
N CYS A 147 2.29 -18.80 8.24
CA CYS A 147 1.42 -17.83 7.56
C CYS A 147 -0.03 -17.87 8.08
N ARG A 148 -0.59 -19.06 8.33
CA ARG A 148 -1.93 -19.18 8.93
C ARG A 148 -2.00 -18.65 10.36
N ALA A 149 -0.96 -18.88 11.15
CA ALA A 149 -0.88 -18.36 12.52
C ALA A 149 -0.70 -16.83 12.53
N ILE A 150 0.09 -16.28 11.59
CA ILE A 150 0.22 -14.84 11.36
C ILE A 150 -1.14 -14.22 11.05
N ASP A 151 -1.90 -14.82 10.13
CA ASP A 151 -3.19 -14.28 9.72
C ASP A 151 -4.15 -14.15 10.89
N ARG A 152 -4.24 -15.21 11.70
CA ARG A 152 -5.07 -15.24 12.90
C ARG A 152 -4.58 -14.31 14.01
N LEU A 153 -3.26 -14.16 14.15
CA LEU A 153 -2.70 -13.20 15.10
C LEU A 153 -3.06 -11.76 14.70
N GLY A 154 -3.04 -11.45 13.40
CA GLY A 154 -3.49 -10.16 12.86
C GLY A 154 -4.98 -9.89 13.13
N GLU A 155 -5.84 -10.89 12.96
CA GLU A 155 -7.27 -10.81 13.31
C GLU A 155 -7.48 -10.55 14.80
N GLU A 156 -6.81 -11.31 15.68
CA GLU A 156 -6.89 -11.11 17.13
C GLU A 156 -6.40 -9.72 17.55
N TYR A 157 -5.33 -9.22 16.92
CA TYR A 157 -4.82 -7.87 17.12
C TYR A 157 -5.84 -6.82 16.70
N GLY A 158 -6.35 -6.85 15.46
CA GLY A 158 -7.30 -5.87 14.95
C GLY A 158 -8.53 -5.76 15.85
N ARG A 159 -9.12 -6.91 16.19
CA ARG A 159 -10.31 -6.97 17.06
C ARG A 159 -10.05 -6.40 18.46
N GLN A 160 -8.96 -6.79 19.12
CA GLN A 160 -8.67 -6.35 20.49
C GLN A 160 -8.22 -4.89 20.56
N ALA A 161 -7.41 -4.45 19.60
CA ALA A 161 -6.96 -3.06 19.52
C ALA A 161 -8.14 -2.12 19.27
N LEU A 162 -9.06 -2.46 18.35
CA LEU A 162 -10.28 -1.69 18.14
C LEU A 162 -11.17 -1.67 19.38
N ALA A 163 -11.39 -2.83 20.02
CA ALA A 163 -12.15 -2.91 21.27
C ALA A 163 -11.55 -2.02 22.37
N PHE A 164 -10.21 -1.96 22.49
CA PHE A 164 -9.53 -1.07 23.43
C PHE A 164 -9.76 0.41 23.08
N ARG A 165 -9.69 0.79 21.80
CA ARG A 165 -10.00 2.16 21.37
C ARG A 165 -11.44 2.57 21.70
N HIS A 166 -12.39 1.63 21.56
CA HIS A 166 -13.79 1.88 21.90
C HIS A 166 -14.05 2.09 23.40
N GLN A 167 -13.14 1.69 24.28
CA GLN A 167 -13.23 2.01 25.72
C GLN A 167 -12.99 3.50 25.99
N GLN A 168 -12.21 4.18 25.15
CA GLN A 168 -11.89 5.60 25.30
C GLN A 168 -12.89 6.49 24.57
N THR A 169 -13.39 6.01 23.42
CA THR A 169 -14.24 6.78 22.52
C THR A 169 -15.27 5.86 21.89
N THR A 170 -16.56 6.22 21.97
CA THR A 170 -17.64 5.41 21.37
C THR A 170 -17.49 5.27 19.86
N ARG A 171 -17.06 6.33 19.15
CA ARG A 171 -16.95 6.39 17.69
C ARG A 171 -15.58 6.91 17.26
N LEU A 172 -14.83 6.13 16.47
CA LEU A 172 -13.51 6.58 16.00
C LEU A 172 -13.65 7.77 15.05
N ALA A 173 -12.72 8.71 15.13
CA ALA A 173 -12.69 9.91 14.28
C ALA A 173 -12.08 9.66 12.89
N THR A 174 -11.62 8.43 12.62
CA THR A 174 -10.97 8.03 11.37
C THR A 174 -11.90 8.27 10.18
N LEU A 175 -11.35 8.85 9.12
CA LEU A 175 -12.03 9.03 7.84
C LEU A 175 -12.02 7.70 7.08
N LEU A 176 -13.19 7.19 6.73
CA LEU A 176 -13.32 6.09 5.77
C LEU A 176 -13.88 6.70 4.50
N THR A 177 -12.98 6.87 3.54
CA THR A 177 -13.17 7.70 2.35
C THR A 177 -13.32 6.82 1.12
N GLY A 178 -14.32 7.08 0.28
CA GLY A 178 -14.40 6.48 -1.05
C GLY A 178 -13.91 7.44 -2.13
N ASP A 179 -13.01 6.99 -3.00
CA ASP A 179 -12.61 7.74 -4.19
C ASP A 179 -13.65 7.59 -5.30
N ILE A 180 -14.27 8.70 -5.70
CA ILE A 180 -15.35 8.71 -6.71
C ILE A 180 -14.83 8.82 -8.15
N GLY A 181 -13.52 8.99 -8.34
CA GLY A 181 -12.86 9.01 -9.64
C GLY A 181 -13.23 10.22 -10.52
N MET A 182 -13.17 10.02 -11.84
CA MET A 182 -13.31 11.07 -12.86
C MET A 182 -14.63 10.94 -13.64
N SER A 183 -15.69 10.47 -12.98
CA SER A 183 -17.03 10.40 -13.58
C SER A 183 -18.03 11.21 -12.79
N ALA A 184 -19.19 11.45 -13.42
CA ALA A 184 -20.35 11.98 -12.73
C ALA A 184 -20.63 11.17 -11.46
N PRO A 185 -20.99 11.82 -10.34
CA PRO A 185 -21.38 11.15 -9.12
C PRO A 185 -22.53 10.17 -9.32
N TYR A 186 -22.63 9.17 -8.46
CA TYR A 186 -23.76 8.25 -8.48
C TYR A 186 -25.04 8.91 -7.99
N GLU A 187 -26.17 8.46 -8.50
CA GLU A 187 -27.50 8.84 -8.03
C GLU A 187 -28.26 7.62 -7.51
N GLY A 188 -29.37 7.86 -6.80
CA GLY A 188 -30.29 6.80 -6.35
C GLY A 188 -29.64 5.76 -5.44
N GLU A 189 -29.75 4.48 -5.80
CA GLU A 189 -29.25 3.38 -4.96
C GLU A 189 -27.73 3.38 -4.82
N GLY A 190 -26.99 3.75 -5.88
CA GLY A 190 -25.52 3.82 -5.83
C GLY A 190 -25.03 4.85 -4.83
N ALA A 191 -25.65 6.04 -4.84
CA ALA A 191 -25.37 7.10 -3.88
C ALA A 191 -25.67 6.67 -2.44
N ARG A 192 -26.82 6.01 -2.22
CA ARG A 192 -27.20 5.48 -0.89
C ARG A 192 -26.17 4.47 -0.39
N ARG A 193 -25.81 3.48 -1.21
CA ARG A 193 -24.82 2.46 -0.82
C ARG A 193 -23.43 3.06 -0.54
N PHE A 194 -23.02 4.09 -1.29
CA PHE A 194 -21.82 4.85 -0.98
C PHE A 194 -21.92 5.53 0.39
N CYS A 195 -23.03 6.24 0.62
CA CYS A 195 -23.28 6.95 1.87
C CYS A 195 -23.56 6.03 3.06
N ASP A 196 -23.78 4.73 2.84
CA ASP A 196 -23.82 3.69 3.87
C ASP A 196 -22.39 3.19 4.17
N ALA A 197 -21.53 3.05 3.16
CA ALA A 197 -20.16 2.56 3.30
C ALA A 197 -19.14 3.60 3.79
N PHE A 198 -19.29 4.87 3.42
CA PHE A 198 -18.25 5.89 3.63
C PHE A 198 -18.76 7.10 4.43
N ASN A 199 -17.92 7.59 5.34
CA ASN A 199 -18.18 8.83 6.07
C ASN A 199 -17.53 10.05 5.39
N SER A 200 -16.66 9.84 4.40
CA SER A 200 -15.94 10.87 3.66
C SER A 200 -15.83 10.52 2.17
N VAL A 201 -15.52 11.52 1.34
CA VAL A 201 -15.32 11.35 -0.11
C VAL A 201 -13.96 11.92 -0.54
N SER A 202 -13.29 11.23 -1.46
CA SER A 202 -12.10 11.71 -2.16
C SER A 202 -12.47 12.05 -3.59
N ILE A 203 -12.18 13.28 -3.99
CA ILE A 203 -12.44 13.80 -5.34
C ILE A 203 -11.08 14.04 -5.98
N PRO A 204 -10.59 13.16 -6.85
CA PRO A 204 -9.31 13.35 -7.52
C PRO A 204 -9.41 14.47 -8.57
N VAL A 205 -8.30 15.17 -8.83
CA VAL A 205 -8.25 16.24 -9.84
C VAL A 205 -7.43 15.75 -11.03
N SER A 206 -8.04 15.79 -12.22
CA SER A 206 -7.34 15.54 -13.49
C SER A 206 -6.97 16.87 -14.11
N TRP A 207 -5.68 17.22 -14.09
CA TRP A 207 -5.22 18.45 -14.75
C TRP A 207 -5.53 18.39 -16.26
N LYS A 208 -5.33 17.24 -16.89
CA LYS A 208 -5.70 17.01 -18.29
C LYS A 208 -7.15 17.34 -18.60
N SER A 209 -8.09 16.94 -17.73
CA SER A 209 -9.52 17.16 -17.95
C SER A 209 -9.97 18.57 -17.59
N VAL A 210 -9.26 19.22 -16.67
CA VAL A 210 -9.58 20.58 -16.22
C VAL A 210 -9.00 21.64 -17.14
N GLU A 211 -7.81 21.42 -17.71
CA GLU A 211 -7.11 22.38 -18.58
C GLU A 211 -6.57 21.65 -19.83
N GLU A 212 -7.50 21.19 -20.68
CA GLU A 212 -7.17 20.51 -21.94
C GLU A 212 -6.30 21.41 -22.83
N ASP A 213 -6.73 22.67 -22.98
CA ASP A 213 -5.99 23.74 -23.63
C ASP A 213 -5.45 24.73 -22.58
N SER A 214 -4.17 25.08 -22.69
CA SER A 214 -3.48 25.96 -21.74
C SER A 214 -4.22 27.29 -21.55
N GLY A 215 -4.69 27.54 -20.32
CA GLY A 215 -5.40 28.75 -19.90
C GLY A 215 -6.92 28.67 -19.98
N GLU A 216 -7.49 27.61 -20.54
CA GLU A 216 -8.94 27.37 -20.58
C GLU A 216 -9.31 26.30 -19.56
N TYR A 217 -10.13 26.68 -18.57
CA TYR A 217 -10.48 25.80 -17.47
C TYR A 217 -11.92 25.30 -17.54
N ASP A 218 -12.11 23.98 -17.58
CA ASP A 218 -13.40 23.33 -17.37
C ASP A 218 -13.51 22.76 -15.94
N TRP A 219 -14.36 23.39 -15.14
CA TRP A 219 -14.63 23.00 -13.76
C TRP A 219 -15.90 22.16 -13.60
N THR A 220 -16.64 21.91 -14.69
CA THR A 220 -18.02 21.39 -14.66
C THR A 220 -18.13 20.11 -13.84
N LEU A 221 -17.26 19.13 -14.11
CA LEU A 221 -17.28 17.85 -13.41
C LEU A 221 -16.92 17.99 -11.92
N LEU A 222 -15.85 18.73 -11.61
CA LEU A 222 -15.41 18.92 -10.23
C LEU A 222 -16.45 19.69 -9.41
N ASP A 223 -17.07 20.73 -9.98
CA ASP A 223 -18.14 21.47 -9.33
C ASP A 223 -19.34 20.57 -9.03
N GLN A 224 -19.72 19.71 -9.99
CA GLN A 224 -20.79 18.73 -9.82
C GLN A 224 -20.46 17.73 -8.70
N GLN A 225 -19.23 17.22 -8.65
CA GLN A 225 -18.78 16.28 -7.63
C GLN A 225 -18.75 16.90 -6.22
N VAL A 226 -18.26 18.13 -6.09
CA VAL A 226 -18.26 18.84 -4.80
C VAL A 226 -19.69 19.16 -4.36
N ALA A 227 -20.55 19.64 -5.27
CA ALA A 227 -21.95 19.92 -4.97
C ALA A 227 -22.71 18.65 -4.53
N TRP A 228 -22.46 17.52 -5.20
CA TRP A 228 -23.04 16.23 -4.81
C TRP A 228 -22.63 15.81 -3.39
N ALA A 229 -21.36 15.99 -3.04
CA ALA A 229 -20.86 15.64 -1.70
C ALA A 229 -21.47 16.52 -0.60
N GLU A 230 -21.69 17.81 -0.89
CA GLU A 230 -22.39 18.75 0.00
C GLU A 230 -23.87 18.39 0.15
N GLU A 231 -24.55 18.03 -0.93
CA GLU A 231 -25.97 17.63 -0.93
C GLU A 231 -26.20 16.37 -0.09
N HIS A 232 -25.31 15.38 -0.20
CA HIS A 232 -25.40 14.12 0.53
C HIS A 232 -24.86 14.21 1.97
N GLN A 233 -24.47 15.41 2.42
CA GLN A 233 -23.99 15.68 3.79
C GLN A 233 -22.86 14.75 4.24
N VAL A 234 -21.97 14.39 3.31
CA VAL A 234 -20.79 13.59 3.62
C VAL A 234 -19.91 14.38 4.60
N ARG A 235 -19.43 13.75 5.68
CA ARG A 235 -18.76 14.45 6.80
C ARG A 235 -17.52 15.24 6.36
N ALA A 236 -16.81 14.73 5.36
CA ALA A 236 -15.56 15.32 4.89
C ALA A 236 -15.38 15.14 3.39
N ILE A 237 -14.97 16.23 2.74
CA ILE A 237 -14.51 16.25 1.34
C ILE A 237 -12.99 16.37 1.34
N CYS A 238 -12.31 15.37 0.77
CA CYS A 238 -10.88 15.39 0.49
C CYS A 238 -10.71 15.69 -1.01
N LEU A 239 -10.07 16.79 -1.37
CA LEU A 239 -9.89 17.17 -2.77
C LEU A 239 -8.43 16.94 -3.19
N GLY A 240 -8.25 16.14 -4.22
CA GLY A 240 -6.96 15.75 -4.79
C GLY A 240 -6.74 14.23 -4.85
N PRO A 241 -5.56 13.76 -5.30
CA PRO A 241 -4.34 14.55 -5.52
C PRO A 241 -4.54 15.66 -6.56
N ILE A 242 -4.14 16.90 -6.23
CA ILE A 242 -4.28 18.03 -7.17
C ILE A 242 -3.24 17.89 -8.29
N PHE A 243 -2.00 17.53 -7.93
CA PHE A 243 -0.95 17.22 -8.89
C PHE A 243 -0.66 15.72 -8.93
N ASN A 244 -0.81 15.11 -10.11
CA ASN A 244 -0.43 13.72 -10.36
C ASN A 244 0.48 13.70 -11.59
N PRO A 245 1.78 13.37 -11.44
CA PRO A 245 2.77 13.47 -12.52
C PRO A 245 2.60 12.40 -13.61
N ARG A 246 1.60 11.52 -13.50
CA ARG A 246 1.34 10.49 -14.50
C ARG A 246 0.81 11.06 -15.81
N LYS A 247 1.18 10.42 -16.91
CA LYS A 247 0.85 10.86 -18.27
C LYS A 247 -0.64 11.02 -18.53
N GLU A 248 -1.47 10.16 -17.95
CA GLU A 248 -2.92 10.17 -18.16
C GLU A 248 -3.59 11.37 -17.46
N MET A 249 -2.90 11.97 -16.48
CA MET A 249 -3.41 13.04 -15.62
C MET A 249 -2.93 14.43 -16.03
N LEU A 250 -1.92 14.48 -16.91
CA LEU A 250 -1.27 15.70 -17.35
C LEU A 250 -1.77 16.14 -18.73
N PRO A 251 -2.04 17.44 -18.96
CA PRO A 251 -2.35 17.96 -20.28
C PRO A 251 -1.21 17.72 -21.27
N ASP A 252 -1.53 17.48 -22.54
CA ASP A 252 -0.51 17.13 -23.54
C ASP A 252 0.47 18.30 -23.82
N TRP A 253 0.05 19.54 -23.56
CA TRP A 253 0.89 20.73 -23.72
C TRP A 253 1.97 20.87 -22.62
N ILE A 254 1.88 20.16 -21.49
CA ILE A 254 2.86 20.29 -20.40
C ILE A 254 4.25 19.79 -20.84
N TYR A 255 4.28 18.79 -21.74
CA TYR A 255 5.51 18.17 -22.25
C TYR A 255 6.36 19.14 -23.07
N LEU A 256 5.80 20.25 -23.55
CA LEU A 256 6.57 21.31 -24.22
C LEU A 256 7.55 22.02 -23.28
N TRP A 257 7.37 21.85 -21.96
CA TRP A 257 8.16 22.52 -20.91
C TRP A 257 8.98 21.55 -20.07
N GLU A 258 9.07 20.27 -20.46
CA GLU A 258 9.77 19.23 -19.70
C GLU A 258 11.27 19.53 -19.56
N ASP A 259 11.86 20.20 -20.56
CA ASP A 259 13.26 20.65 -20.58
C ASP A 259 13.49 21.95 -19.78
N ASP A 260 12.44 22.68 -19.40
CA ASP A 260 12.49 23.91 -18.60
C ASP A 260 11.77 23.72 -17.27
N PHE A 261 12.52 23.18 -16.30
CA PHE A 261 11.98 22.87 -14.99
C PHE A 261 11.37 24.08 -14.27
N ASP A 262 11.93 25.28 -14.42
CA ASP A 262 11.42 26.46 -13.73
C ASP A 262 10.06 26.88 -14.32
N GLN A 263 9.87 26.76 -15.64
CA GLN A 263 8.55 26.95 -16.26
C GLN A 263 7.55 25.87 -15.85
N LEU A 264 7.96 24.60 -15.86
CA LEU A 264 7.12 23.50 -15.39
C LEU A 264 6.64 23.75 -13.95
N GLN A 265 7.56 24.09 -13.05
CA GLN A 265 7.27 24.39 -11.65
C GLN A 265 6.30 25.58 -11.50
N SER A 266 6.46 26.61 -12.33
CA SER A 266 5.57 27.77 -12.38
C SER A 266 4.14 27.38 -12.80
N ARG A 267 4.00 26.57 -13.86
CA ARG A 267 2.70 26.09 -14.35
C ARG A 267 1.98 25.21 -13.33
N VAL A 268 2.71 24.28 -12.70
CA VAL A 268 2.17 23.45 -11.62
C VAL A 268 1.66 24.32 -10.48
N SER A 269 2.44 25.32 -10.06
CA SER A 269 2.05 26.25 -8.99
C SER A 269 0.81 27.06 -9.35
N GLN A 270 0.72 27.55 -10.59
CA GLN A 270 -0.45 28.29 -11.09
C GLN A 270 -1.71 27.42 -11.06
N PHE A 271 -1.63 26.19 -11.57
CA PHE A 271 -2.76 25.26 -11.59
C PHE A 271 -3.24 24.93 -10.16
N LEU A 272 -2.31 24.59 -9.26
CA LEU A 272 -2.61 24.34 -7.85
C LEU A 272 -3.35 25.52 -7.21
N GLN A 273 -2.89 26.75 -7.45
CA GLN A 273 -3.54 27.95 -6.92
C GLN A 273 -4.97 28.14 -7.48
N GLN A 274 -5.21 27.89 -8.77
CA GLN A 274 -6.55 27.97 -9.35
C GLN A 274 -7.52 26.99 -8.69
N VAL A 275 -7.11 25.74 -8.51
CA VAL A 275 -7.92 24.71 -7.84
C VAL A 275 -8.21 25.11 -6.39
N VAL A 276 -7.17 25.51 -5.63
CA VAL A 276 -7.33 25.86 -4.21
C VAL A 276 -8.20 27.09 -4.01
N LEU A 277 -7.98 28.16 -4.79
CA LEU A 277 -8.75 29.38 -4.66
C LEU A 277 -10.24 29.17 -4.98
N ARG A 278 -10.55 28.23 -5.89
CA ARG A 278 -11.93 27.88 -6.24
C ARG A 278 -12.66 27.11 -5.13
N TYR A 279 -12.02 26.11 -4.53
CA TYR A 279 -12.70 25.20 -3.58
C TYR A 279 -12.33 25.42 -2.11
N ARG A 280 -11.48 26.39 -1.77
CA ARG A 280 -11.19 26.76 -0.37
C ARG A 280 -12.48 27.03 0.41
N GLY A 281 -12.52 26.52 1.64
CA GLY A 281 -13.69 26.62 2.51
C GLY A 281 -14.81 25.60 2.23
N ARG A 282 -14.72 24.81 1.16
CA ARG A 282 -15.65 23.71 0.85
C ARG A 282 -15.07 22.33 1.15
N VAL A 283 -13.76 22.23 1.33
CA VAL A 283 -13.03 20.97 1.54
C VAL A 283 -12.45 20.90 2.95
N LEU A 284 -12.38 19.68 3.51
CA LEU A 284 -11.77 19.45 4.83
C LEU A 284 -10.25 19.25 4.71
N LEU A 285 -9.79 18.70 3.59
CA LEU A 285 -8.41 18.28 3.39
C LEU A 285 -8.00 18.45 1.93
N TRP A 286 -6.78 18.95 1.73
CA TRP A 286 -6.11 18.95 0.44
C TRP A 286 -5.15 17.77 0.32
N GLN A 287 -5.29 16.98 -0.74
CA GLN A 287 -4.24 16.06 -1.18
C GLN A 287 -3.39 16.77 -2.24
N CYS A 288 -2.20 17.24 -1.87
CA CYS A 288 -1.36 18.08 -2.75
C CYS A 288 -0.94 17.35 -4.01
N ALA A 289 -0.25 16.24 -3.82
CA ALA A 289 0.35 15.46 -4.87
C ALA A 289 0.42 13.99 -4.50
N THR A 290 0.55 13.13 -5.51
CA THR A 290 0.82 11.70 -5.35
C THR A 290 2.01 11.27 -6.21
N GLY A 291 2.78 10.30 -5.73
CA GLY A 291 3.78 9.59 -6.56
C GLY A 291 5.01 10.39 -6.97
N LEU A 292 5.28 11.55 -6.34
CA LEU A 292 6.49 12.35 -6.60
C LEU A 292 7.79 11.64 -6.18
N ASN A 293 7.71 10.58 -5.36
CA ASN A 293 8.86 9.74 -5.05
C ASN A 293 9.30 8.82 -6.20
N LEU A 294 8.47 8.70 -7.25
CA LEU A 294 8.71 7.85 -8.40
C LEU A 294 8.94 8.69 -9.68
N PRO A 295 9.71 8.20 -10.66
CA PRO A 295 9.91 8.85 -11.95
C PRO A 295 8.68 8.61 -12.86
N LEU A 296 7.56 9.24 -12.51
CA LEU A 296 6.29 9.08 -13.23
C LEU A 296 6.11 10.16 -14.28
N GLY A 297 5.90 9.75 -15.55
CA GLY A 297 5.38 10.57 -16.65
C GLY A 297 6.29 11.70 -17.17
N LEU A 298 7.01 12.37 -16.29
CA LEU A 298 7.90 13.50 -16.55
C LEU A 298 9.37 13.08 -16.36
N SER A 299 10.23 13.55 -17.25
CA SER A 299 11.66 13.31 -17.36
C SER A 299 12.44 14.25 -16.44
N ILE A 300 12.03 14.32 -15.17
CA ILE A 300 12.62 15.18 -14.15
C ILE A 300 13.50 14.39 -13.18
N THR A 301 14.60 14.99 -12.75
CA THR A 301 15.55 14.39 -11.80
C THR A 301 14.93 14.21 -10.42
N GLU A 302 15.57 13.39 -9.57
CA GLU A 302 15.13 13.20 -8.18
C GLU A 302 15.12 14.51 -7.38
N GLU A 303 16.16 15.34 -7.54
CA GLU A 303 16.23 16.67 -6.94
C GLU A 303 15.07 17.56 -7.40
N GLN A 304 14.77 17.55 -8.71
CA GLN A 304 13.65 18.28 -9.28
C GLN A 304 12.30 17.79 -8.75
N ARG A 305 12.11 16.47 -8.55
CA ARG A 305 10.90 15.92 -7.92
C ARG A 305 10.74 16.37 -6.47
N LEU A 306 11.83 16.40 -5.69
CA LEU A 306 11.80 16.92 -4.33
C LEU A 306 11.47 18.42 -4.30
N ARG A 307 12.11 19.22 -5.16
CA ARG A 307 11.78 20.64 -5.34
C ARG A 307 10.31 20.84 -5.72
N LEU A 308 9.78 20.01 -6.61
CA LEU A 308 8.39 20.09 -7.03
C LEU A 308 7.43 19.74 -5.88
N ALA A 309 7.75 18.71 -5.08
CA ALA A 309 6.98 18.36 -3.88
C ALA A 309 6.89 19.53 -2.90
N VAL A 310 8.03 20.15 -2.57
CA VAL A 310 8.08 21.36 -1.73
C VAL A 310 7.18 22.46 -2.29
N ARG A 311 7.31 22.74 -3.59
CA ARG A 311 6.56 23.81 -4.27
C ARG A 311 5.07 23.54 -4.30
N THR A 312 4.64 22.28 -4.43
CA THR A 312 3.21 21.95 -4.40
C THR A 312 2.59 22.28 -3.04
N VAL A 313 3.31 22.01 -1.95
CA VAL A 313 2.85 22.32 -0.57
C VAL A 313 2.82 23.83 -0.35
N GLU A 314 3.88 24.53 -0.73
CA GLU A 314 3.96 25.99 -0.58
C GLU A 314 2.87 26.73 -1.37
N ALA A 315 2.61 26.31 -2.62
CA ALA A 315 1.59 26.92 -3.48
C ALA A 315 0.18 26.80 -2.87
N ILE A 316 -0.14 25.62 -2.31
CA ILE A 316 -1.44 25.39 -1.64
C ILE A 316 -1.50 26.19 -0.34
N ARG A 317 -0.43 26.21 0.47
CA ARG A 317 -0.38 26.99 1.72
C ARG A 317 -0.54 28.49 1.49
N GLN A 318 0.02 29.02 0.40
CA GLN A 318 -0.12 30.42 0.03
C GLN A 318 -1.58 30.76 -0.32
N ALA A 319 -2.31 29.85 -0.98
CA ALA A 319 -3.71 30.05 -1.37
C ALA A 319 -4.71 29.76 -0.24
N ASP A 320 -4.40 28.78 0.62
CA ASP A 320 -5.18 28.36 1.78
C ASP A 320 -4.26 28.00 2.98
N PRO A 321 -4.05 28.95 3.92
CA PRO A 321 -3.16 28.75 5.06
C PRO A 321 -3.68 27.80 6.14
N ARG A 322 -4.99 27.45 6.16
CA ARG A 322 -5.63 26.81 7.32
C ARG A 322 -6.00 25.35 7.07
N THR A 323 -6.47 25.01 5.87
CA THR A 323 -6.99 23.68 5.60
C THR A 323 -5.87 22.65 5.60
N PRO A 324 -5.96 21.52 6.33
CA PRO A 324 -4.93 20.49 6.36
C PRO A 324 -4.46 20.03 4.98
N ILE A 325 -3.18 19.67 4.89
CA ILE A 325 -2.52 19.21 3.65
C ILE A 325 -1.90 17.83 3.88
N VAL A 326 -2.07 16.95 2.91
CA VAL A 326 -1.40 15.65 2.82
C VAL A 326 -0.70 15.50 1.47
N ILE A 327 0.48 14.90 1.48
CA ILE A 327 1.18 14.42 0.27
C ILE A 327 1.25 12.89 0.30
N THR A 328 0.94 12.24 -0.82
CA THR A 328 0.81 10.78 -0.90
C THR A 328 2.01 10.13 -1.57
N PHE A 329 2.59 9.14 -0.91
CA PHE A 329 3.70 8.34 -1.39
C PHE A 329 3.25 7.01 -1.95
N GLU A 330 3.88 6.58 -3.03
CA GLU A 330 3.62 5.30 -3.68
C GLU A 330 4.73 4.30 -3.38
N ASP A 331 4.41 3.01 -3.44
CA ASP A 331 5.29 1.90 -3.10
C ASP A 331 6.06 2.12 -1.77
N PRO A 332 5.35 2.24 -0.64
CA PRO A 332 5.94 2.65 0.64
C PRO A 332 6.96 1.65 1.23
N TRP A 333 7.10 0.45 0.64
CA TRP A 333 8.18 -0.50 0.93
C TRP A 333 9.49 -0.21 0.17
N GLY A 334 9.46 0.67 -0.84
CA GLY A 334 10.62 1.05 -1.64
C GLY A 334 11.08 -0.03 -2.64
N GLU A 335 10.19 -0.95 -3.05
CA GLU A 335 10.56 -2.07 -3.95
C GLU A 335 11.15 -1.60 -5.28
N TYR A 336 10.81 -0.39 -5.76
CA TYR A 336 11.38 0.21 -6.96
C TYR A 336 12.90 0.48 -6.87
N LEU A 337 13.46 0.69 -5.68
CA LEU A 337 14.90 0.91 -5.46
C LEU A 337 15.77 -0.28 -5.87
N THR A 338 15.14 -1.42 -6.15
CA THR A 338 15.82 -2.64 -6.59
C THR A 338 16.31 -2.54 -8.02
N ASN A 339 15.57 -1.82 -8.86
CA ASN A 339 15.82 -1.67 -10.29
C ASN A 339 16.29 -0.26 -10.65
N ASP A 340 15.83 0.75 -9.92
CA ASP A 340 16.12 2.14 -10.20
C ASP A 340 17.26 2.66 -9.32
N ASN A 341 18.18 3.41 -9.94
CA ASN A 341 19.25 4.11 -9.22
C ASN A 341 18.71 5.43 -8.65
N ILE A 342 17.82 5.31 -7.66
CA ILE A 342 17.23 6.41 -6.90
C ILE A 342 17.85 6.42 -5.51
N ASP A 343 18.28 7.59 -5.04
CA ASP A 343 19.05 7.70 -3.81
C ASP A 343 18.14 7.67 -2.56
N LEU A 344 16.95 8.28 -2.64
CA LEU A 344 16.03 8.37 -1.51
C LEU A 344 14.98 7.26 -1.52
N SER A 345 14.91 6.54 -0.40
CA SER A 345 13.75 5.71 -0.10
C SER A 345 12.49 6.57 0.10
N PRO A 346 11.28 6.00 -0.08
CA PRO A 346 10.04 6.73 0.16
C PRO A 346 9.98 7.38 1.54
N LEU A 347 10.47 6.66 2.56
CA LEU A 347 10.48 7.15 3.93
C LEU A 347 11.50 8.28 4.11
N HIS A 348 12.68 8.21 3.47
CA HIS A 348 13.65 9.31 3.50
C HIS A 348 13.14 10.55 2.77
N PHE A 349 12.46 10.37 1.64
CA PHE A 349 11.80 11.46 0.93
C PHE A 349 10.75 12.13 1.81
N ALA A 350 9.89 11.33 2.46
CA ALA A 350 8.88 11.83 3.38
C ALA A 350 9.48 12.54 4.60
N ASP A 351 10.48 11.92 5.26
CA ASP A 351 11.19 12.50 6.40
C ASP A 351 11.82 13.86 6.04
N ALA A 352 12.41 13.98 4.85
CA ALA A 352 12.95 15.25 4.37
C ALA A 352 11.88 16.35 4.26
N LEU A 353 10.68 16.04 3.74
CA LEU A 353 9.58 17.00 3.65
C LEU A 353 9.00 17.37 5.03
N VAL A 354 8.90 16.41 5.94
CA VAL A 354 8.39 16.65 7.30
C VAL A 354 9.38 17.52 8.08
N ARG A 355 10.68 17.23 8.01
CA ARG A 355 11.73 18.04 8.66
C ARG A 355 11.87 19.44 8.10
N ALA A 356 11.49 19.65 6.84
CA ALA A 356 11.46 20.98 6.23
C ALA A 356 10.34 21.89 6.78
N ASP A 357 9.45 21.37 7.62
CA ASP A 357 8.37 22.10 8.30
C ASP A 357 7.50 22.94 7.34
N LEU A 358 7.13 22.34 6.21
CA LEU A 358 6.37 23.00 5.13
C LEU A 358 4.89 23.23 5.49
N GLY A 359 4.44 22.86 6.69
CA GLY A 359 3.03 22.87 7.08
C GLY A 359 2.23 21.67 6.54
N LEU A 360 2.89 20.52 6.37
CA LEU A 360 2.22 19.24 6.15
C LEU A 360 1.44 18.84 7.40
N SER A 361 0.20 18.42 7.23
CA SER A 361 -0.67 17.96 8.33
C SER A 361 -0.71 16.44 8.44
N GLY A 362 -0.15 15.74 7.46
CA GLY A 362 -0.04 14.28 7.44
C GLY A 362 0.62 13.81 6.15
N VAL A 363 0.85 12.49 6.06
CA VAL A 363 1.36 11.83 4.85
C VAL A 363 0.43 10.70 4.42
N GLY A 364 0.25 10.61 3.11
CA GLY A 364 -0.53 9.57 2.47
C GLY A 364 0.37 8.40 2.08
N LEU A 365 -0.11 7.17 2.23
CA LEU A 365 0.53 5.95 1.78
C LEU A 365 -0.41 5.24 0.82
N ARG A 366 0.05 5.01 -0.41
CA ARG A 366 -0.68 4.20 -1.38
C ARG A 366 -0.20 2.75 -1.32
N ILE A 367 -1.11 1.85 -0.94
CA ILE A 367 -0.87 0.42 -0.79
C ILE A 367 -1.95 -0.33 -1.56
N ASP A 368 -1.62 -0.76 -2.77
CA ASP A 368 -2.54 -1.50 -3.64
C ASP A 368 -2.16 -2.99 -3.69
N PHE A 369 -3.15 -3.87 -3.79
CA PHE A 369 -2.95 -5.32 -3.72
C PHE A 369 -3.55 -6.05 -4.92
N GLY A 370 -2.84 -7.08 -5.37
CA GLY A 370 -3.36 -8.09 -6.31
C GLY A 370 -3.17 -7.77 -7.80
N GLU A 371 -2.52 -6.65 -8.11
CA GLU A 371 -2.17 -6.29 -9.48
C GLU A 371 -1.01 -7.17 -10.00
N PRO A 372 -1.17 -7.86 -11.16
CA PRO A 372 -0.09 -8.65 -11.74
C PRO A 372 1.13 -7.79 -12.08
N GLY A 373 2.26 -8.03 -11.41
CA GLY A 373 3.49 -7.24 -11.57
C GLY A 373 3.56 -5.98 -10.70
N GLY A 374 2.48 -5.66 -9.96
CA GLY A 374 2.49 -4.65 -8.91
C GLY A 374 2.98 -5.20 -7.56
N LEU A 375 2.70 -4.44 -6.50
CA LEU A 375 3.02 -4.79 -5.12
C LEU A 375 2.55 -6.22 -4.80
N ALA A 376 3.52 -7.04 -4.43
CA ALA A 376 3.26 -8.42 -4.03
C ALA A 376 2.43 -8.47 -2.75
N ALA A 377 1.59 -9.49 -2.62
CA ALA A 377 0.74 -9.62 -1.44
C ALA A 377 1.56 -9.77 -0.16
N ARG A 378 1.06 -9.12 0.89
CA ARG A 378 1.70 -9.07 2.20
C ARG A 378 0.79 -9.67 3.25
N ASP A 379 1.40 -10.28 4.24
CA ASP A 379 0.67 -10.73 5.42
C ASP A 379 0.31 -9.55 6.35
N PRO A 380 -0.68 -9.73 7.23
CA PRO A 380 -1.08 -8.75 8.24
C PRO A 380 0.05 -8.09 9.05
N LEU A 381 1.12 -8.83 9.37
CA LEU A 381 2.22 -8.29 10.19
C LEU A 381 3.08 -7.33 9.38
N GLU A 382 3.34 -7.62 8.11
CA GLU A 382 4.07 -6.71 7.22
C GLU A 382 3.33 -5.38 7.06
N ILE A 383 2.00 -5.42 6.90
CA ILE A 383 1.18 -4.21 6.80
C ILE A 383 1.23 -3.44 8.12
N SER A 384 1.04 -4.13 9.25
CA SER A 384 1.16 -3.52 10.58
C SER A 384 2.50 -2.82 10.77
N ARG A 385 3.61 -3.51 10.48
CA ARG A 385 4.96 -2.98 10.64
C ARG A 385 5.26 -1.82 9.71
N LEU A 386 4.73 -1.85 8.48
CA LEU A 386 4.83 -0.72 7.57
C LEU A 386 4.21 0.53 8.22
N ILE A 387 2.96 0.41 8.72
CA ILE A 387 2.28 1.52 9.37
C ILE A 387 3.03 1.98 10.62
N ASP A 388 3.53 1.07 11.45
CA ASP A 388 4.31 1.41 12.65
C ASP A 388 5.60 2.16 12.28
N ARG A 389 6.29 1.74 11.21
CA ARG A 389 7.51 2.38 10.71
C ARG A 389 7.23 3.80 10.20
N TRP A 390 6.19 3.99 9.40
CA TRP A 390 5.81 5.31 8.90
C TRP A 390 5.24 6.20 10.01
N GLY A 391 4.65 5.61 11.05
CA GLY A 391 4.20 6.31 12.25
C GLY A 391 5.33 6.97 13.04
N LEU A 392 6.60 6.57 12.84
CA LEU A 392 7.77 7.21 13.44
C LEU A 392 8.00 8.65 12.93
N LEU A 393 7.36 9.05 11.82
CA LEU A 393 7.36 10.45 11.37
C LEU A 393 6.57 11.37 12.31
N ASP A 394 5.83 10.81 13.27
CA ASP A 394 5.05 11.52 14.28
C ASP A 394 4.01 12.50 13.72
N ILE A 395 3.49 12.17 12.53
CA ILE A 395 2.40 12.89 11.88
C ILE A 395 1.30 11.92 11.42
N PRO A 396 0.04 12.38 11.30
CA PRO A 396 -1.07 11.57 10.83
C PRO A 396 -0.82 10.87 9.49
N LEU A 397 -1.22 9.60 9.40
CA LEU A 397 -1.16 8.80 8.19
C LEU A 397 -2.55 8.69 7.54
N MET A 398 -2.60 8.79 6.22
CA MET A 398 -3.75 8.40 5.40
C MET A 398 -3.36 7.25 4.50
N VAL A 399 -4.10 6.14 4.54
CA VAL A 399 -3.78 4.95 3.74
C VAL A 399 -4.77 4.83 2.59
N THR A 400 -4.29 5.01 1.37
CA THR A 400 -5.05 4.73 0.16
C THR A 400 -4.82 3.29 -0.26
N THR A 401 -5.88 2.52 -0.45
CA THR A 401 -5.78 1.11 -0.85
C THR A 401 -6.84 0.72 -1.88
N SER A 402 -6.43 -0.12 -2.82
CA SER A 402 -7.30 -0.77 -3.79
C SER A 402 -6.91 -2.24 -3.82
N ILE A 403 -7.90 -3.12 -3.77
CA ILE A 403 -7.68 -4.57 -3.83
C ILE A 403 -8.33 -5.09 -5.10
N VAL A 404 -7.55 -5.78 -5.94
CA VAL A 404 -8.06 -6.43 -7.14
C VAL A 404 -8.97 -7.62 -6.77
N GLY A 405 -10.08 -7.75 -7.49
CA GLY A 405 -11.07 -8.81 -7.30
C GLY A 405 -11.46 -9.51 -8.61
N GLY A 406 -10.54 -9.62 -9.55
CA GLY A 406 -10.81 -10.19 -10.88
C GLY A 406 -9.60 -10.11 -11.82
N PRO A 407 -9.73 -10.62 -13.05
CA PRO A 407 -8.65 -10.61 -14.03
C PRO A 407 -8.20 -9.19 -14.40
N SER A 408 -6.92 -9.04 -14.73
CA SER A 408 -6.38 -7.79 -15.31
C SER A 408 -6.85 -7.58 -16.76
N GLN A 409 -6.75 -6.35 -17.30
CA GLN A 409 -7.07 -6.06 -18.71
C GLN A 409 -6.24 -6.88 -19.69
N ASP A 410 -4.97 -7.13 -19.37
CA ASP A 410 -4.05 -7.90 -20.21
C ASP A 410 -4.32 -9.42 -20.20
N GLY A 411 -5.40 -9.86 -19.55
CA GLY A 411 -5.72 -11.28 -19.39
C GLY A 411 -4.76 -12.02 -18.46
N ARG A 412 -3.80 -11.32 -17.82
CA ARG A 412 -2.95 -11.91 -16.77
C ARG A 412 -3.83 -12.24 -15.58
N GLN A 413 -3.79 -13.50 -15.17
CA GLN A 413 -4.54 -13.97 -14.01
C GLN A 413 -3.86 -13.43 -12.75
N PRO A 414 -4.61 -12.77 -11.85
CA PRO A 414 -4.09 -12.45 -10.54
C PRO A 414 -3.83 -13.74 -9.76
N SER A 415 -3.05 -13.62 -8.68
CA SER A 415 -2.92 -14.71 -7.71
C SER A 415 -4.30 -15.17 -7.23
N ALA A 416 -4.43 -16.46 -6.91
CA ALA A 416 -5.71 -17.07 -6.54
C ALA A 416 -6.46 -16.29 -5.45
N GLN A 417 -5.76 -15.65 -4.52
CA GLN A 417 -6.33 -14.86 -3.42
C GLN A 417 -6.93 -13.49 -3.82
N PHE A 418 -6.86 -13.11 -5.10
CA PHE A 418 -7.43 -11.87 -5.67
C PHE A 418 -8.24 -12.14 -6.95
N ALA A 419 -8.54 -13.42 -7.23
CA ALA A 419 -9.15 -13.81 -8.50
C ALA A 419 -10.65 -13.50 -8.61
N THR A 420 -11.32 -13.22 -7.49
CA THR A 420 -12.78 -13.05 -7.44
C THR A 420 -13.22 -11.90 -6.53
N PRO A 421 -14.43 -11.33 -6.74
CA PRO A 421 -14.98 -10.30 -5.86
C PRO A 421 -15.18 -10.77 -4.41
N ALA A 422 -15.43 -12.06 -4.20
CA ALA A 422 -15.52 -12.63 -2.85
C ALA A 422 -14.17 -12.62 -2.12
N GLN A 423 -13.09 -12.91 -2.85
CA GLN A 423 -11.74 -12.85 -2.29
C GLN A 423 -11.28 -11.42 -2.05
N GLN A 424 -11.65 -10.47 -2.92
CA GLN A 424 -11.45 -9.04 -2.68
C GLN A 424 -12.04 -8.62 -1.32
N ALA A 425 -13.29 -9.02 -1.04
CA ALA A 425 -13.94 -8.75 0.24
C ALA A 425 -13.23 -9.44 1.41
N LEU A 426 -12.76 -10.67 1.24
CA LEU A 426 -12.00 -11.38 2.25
C LEU A 426 -10.69 -10.66 2.59
N GLN A 427 -9.95 -10.16 1.59
CA GLN A 427 -8.74 -9.39 1.83
C GLN A 427 -9.04 -8.05 2.52
N ALA A 428 -10.12 -7.38 2.14
CA ALA A 428 -10.57 -6.16 2.83
C ALA A 428 -10.88 -6.43 4.32
N LYS A 429 -11.59 -7.53 4.64
CA LYS A 429 -11.85 -7.96 6.03
C LYS A 429 -10.57 -8.25 6.81
N ARG A 430 -9.50 -8.70 6.16
CA ARG A 430 -8.21 -8.97 6.80
C ARG A 430 -7.40 -7.70 7.05
N ILE A 431 -7.40 -6.76 6.10
CA ILE A 431 -6.49 -5.62 6.11
C ILE A 431 -7.08 -4.40 6.84
N LEU A 432 -8.34 -4.05 6.55
CA LEU A 432 -8.92 -2.78 7.00
C LEU A 432 -9.02 -2.67 8.53
N PRO A 433 -9.39 -3.71 9.31
CA PRO A 433 -9.42 -3.62 10.77
C PRO A 433 -8.03 -3.34 11.37
N ILE A 434 -6.96 -3.85 10.75
CA ILE A 434 -5.58 -3.61 11.22
C ILE A 434 -5.20 -2.16 10.97
N LEU A 435 -5.50 -1.62 9.78
CA LEU A 435 -5.27 -0.21 9.49
C LEU A 435 -6.04 0.69 10.46
N LEU A 436 -7.31 0.39 10.69
CA LEU A 436 -8.17 1.17 11.59
C LEU A 436 -7.73 1.08 13.06
N ALA A 437 -7.17 -0.06 13.47
CA ALA A 437 -6.64 -0.25 14.81
C ALA A 437 -5.42 0.64 15.11
N LYS A 438 -4.65 1.04 14.10
CA LYS A 438 -3.41 1.82 14.27
C LYS A 438 -3.71 3.27 14.63
N GLN A 439 -3.07 3.78 15.68
CA GLN A 439 -3.28 5.15 16.16
C GLN A 439 -2.80 6.22 15.17
N ALA A 440 -1.72 5.93 14.45
CA ALA A 440 -1.20 6.84 13.43
C ALA A 440 -2.16 7.00 12.22
N VAL A 441 -3.06 6.04 11.97
CA VAL A 441 -3.96 6.07 10.81
C VAL A 441 -5.20 6.91 11.10
N HIS A 442 -5.29 8.05 10.44
CA HIS A 442 -6.39 9.02 10.57
C HIS A 442 -7.36 8.95 9.40
N GLY A 443 -6.97 8.34 8.28
CA GLY A 443 -7.84 8.11 7.14
C GLY A 443 -7.50 6.83 6.39
N ILE A 444 -8.53 6.16 5.87
CA ILE A 444 -8.42 5.05 4.93
C ILE A 444 -9.22 5.44 3.70
N ILE A 445 -8.56 5.51 2.54
CA ILE A 445 -9.19 5.82 1.26
C ILE A 445 -9.29 4.53 0.45
N TRP A 446 -10.51 4.11 0.08
CA TRP A 446 -10.70 3.09 -0.93
C TRP A 446 -10.52 3.71 -2.30
N GLY A 447 -9.46 3.30 -3.03
CA GLY A 447 -8.93 4.02 -4.18
C GLY A 447 -9.70 3.88 -5.49
N GLN A 448 -10.78 3.10 -5.53
CA GLN A 448 -11.57 2.90 -6.74
C GLN A 448 -13.02 2.49 -6.44
N ILE A 449 -13.99 3.27 -6.92
CA ILE A 449 -15.41 2.96 -6.75
C ILE A 449 -16.00 2.10 -7.88
N ASP A 450 -15.60 2.32 -9.14
CA ASP A 450 -16.19 1.67 -10.32
C ASP A 450 -15.14 0.89 -11.11
N ASP A 451 -15.51 -0.27 -11.64
CA ASP A 451 -14.67 -1.02 -12.58
C ASP A 451 -14.76 -0.51 -14.04
N ARG A 452 -15.75 0.35 -14.37
CA ARG A 452 -15.95 0.92 -15.72
C ARG A 452 -15.11 2.13 -16.03
N GLN A 453 -14.70 2.86 -15.00
CA GLN A 453 -14.00 4.12 -15.16
C GLN A 453 -12.57 3.87 -15.68
N PRO A 454 -12.01 4.78 -16.49
CA PRO A 454 -10.62 4.70 -16.94
C PRO A 454 -9.72 4.83 -15.73
N HIS A 455 -9.22 3.69 -15.27
CA HIS A 455 -8.44 3.57 -14.06
C HIS A 455 -7.22 2.70 -14.33
N GLN A 456 -6.18 2.95 -13.54
CA GLN A 456 -4.95 2.16 -13.59
C GLN A 456 -5.19 0.70 -13.25
N ARG A 457 -6.25 0.38 -12.50
CA ARG A 457 -6.48 -0.94 -11.93
C ARG A 457 -7.80 -1.53 -12.38
N HIS A 458 -7.72 -2.78 -12.78
CA HIS A 458 -8.87 -3.55 -13.23
C HIS A 458 -9.46 -4.33 -12.07
N ALA A 459 -10.79 -4.41 -12.04
CA ALA A 459 -11.54 -5.21 -11.09
C ALA A 459 -11.33 -4.84 -9.60
N ALA A 460 -10.85 -3.64 -9.29
CA ALA A 460 -10.63 -3.15 -7.91
C ALA A 460 -11.77 -2.26 -7.38
N GLY A 461 -12.77 -1.94 -8.21
CA GLY A 461 -13.96 -1.18 -7.86
C GLY A 461 -14.85 -1.87 -6.82
N LEU A 462 -15.77 -1.09 -6.28
CA LEU A 462 -16.87 -1.52 -5.41
C LEU A 462 -18.10 -1.94 -6.23
N PHE A 463 -18.23 -1.39 -7.44
CA PHE A 463 -19.22 -1.79 -8.43
C PHE A 463 -18.51 -2.45 -9.61
N ASP A 464 -19.09 -3.54 -10.11
CA ASP A 464 -18.57 -4.22 -11.30
C ASP A 464 -18.93 -3.48 -12.60
N ALA A 465 -18.47 -4.00 -13.73
CA ALA A 465 -18.76 -3.44 -15.05
C ALA A 465 -20.27 -3.38 -15.39
N SER A 466 -21.11 -4.14 -14.68
CA SER A 466 -22.57 -4.14 -14.82
C SER A 466 -23.27 -3.22 -13.81
N SER A 467 -22.51 -2.39 -13.08
CA SER A 467 -23.00 -1.53 -11.98
C SER A 467 -23.58 -2.31 -10.80
N ILE A 468 -23.23 -3.59 -10.65
CA ILE A 468 -23.67 -4.41 -9.52
C ILE A 468 -22.66 -4.24 -8.39
N ALA A 469 -23.17 -4.01 -7.18
CA ALA A 469 -22.35 -3.89 -5.99
C ALA A 469 -21.62 -5.21 -5.68
N LYS A 470 -20.31 -5.13 -5.48
CA LYS A 470 -19.44 -6.25 -5.09
C LYS A 470 -19.50 -6.46 -3.57
N PRO A 471 -19.20 -7.68 -3.07
CA PRO A 471 -19.29 -7.99 -1.63
C PRO A 471 -18.39 -7.14 -0.71
N VAL A 472 -17.34 -6.53 -1.28
CA VAL A 472 -16.46 -5.62 -0.53
C VAL A 472 -17.19 -4.35 -0.06
N LEU A 473 -18.24 -3.91 -0.76
CA LEU A 473 -19.02 -2.75 -0.36
C LEU A 473 -19.77 -2.99 0.95
N GLU A 474 -20.35 -4.18 1.12
CA GLU A 474 -20.97 -4.60 2.39
C GLU A 474 -19.93 -4.69 3.51
N THR A 475 -18.74 -5.21 3.21
CA THR A 475 -17.62 -5.24 4.17
C THR A 475 -17.24 -3.86 4.69
N LEU A 476 -17.23 -2.85 3.81
CA LEU A 476 -16.93 -1.46 4.19
C LEU A 476 -18.07 -0.83 5.00
N ALA A 477 -19.33 -1.11 4.63
CA ALA A 477 -20.50 -0.66 5.36
C ALA A 477 -20.54 -1.25 6.78
N ASP A 478 -20.30 -2.55 6.94
CA ASP A 478 -20.21 -3.23 8.24
C ASP A 478 -19.11 -2.59 9.11
N LEU A 479 -17.91 -2.41 8.55
CA LEU A 479 -16.77 -1.81 9.25
C LEU A 479 -17.10 -0.38 9.74
N ARG A 480 -17.76 0.41 8.90
CA ARG A 480 -18.18 1.76 9.27
C ARG A 480 -19.28 1.75 10.33
N GLN A 481 -20.26 0.87 10.20
CA GLN A 481 -21.35 0.76 11.16
C GLN A 481 -20.82 0.36 12.55
N GLU A 482 -19.86 -0.57 12.59
CA GLU A 482 -19.29 -1.07 13.84
C GLU A 482 -18.39 -0.03 14.55
N HIS A 483 -17.58 0.72 13.79
CA HIS A 483 -16.51 1.52 14.40
C HIS A 483 -16.61 3.04 14.21
N LEU A 484 -17.33 3.49 13.18
CA LEU A 484 -17.25 4.86 12.65
C LEU A 484 -18.59 5.59 12.53
N SER A 485 -19.68 5.01 13.01
CA SER A 485 -21.04 5.58 12.92
C SER A 485 -21.51 6.16 14.24
#